data_AF-A0A2W2LGP8-F1
#
_entry.id   AF-A0A2W2LGP8-F1
#
_cell.length_a   1.000
_cell.length_b   1.000
_cell.length_c   1.000
_cell.angle_alpha   90.00
_cell.angle_beta   90.00
_cell.angle_gamma   90.00
#
_symmetry.space_group_name_H-M   'P 1'
#
loop_
_entity.id
_entity.type
_entity.pdbx_description
1 polymer ?
#
loop_
_entity_poly.entity_id
_entity_poly.type
_entity_poly.pdbx_seq_one_letter_code
_entity_poly.pdbx_strand_id
1 'polypeptide(L)'
;MDADRAKRVVAALRAREVMAHLVETGVYEFGIRVVLNESIEALWDLDGASGLDAEIVSDGVLIGFVPHVPGSENFTEQQIVDSIATTRYSTEGLHPPRD
;
A
#
# COMPACT_ATOMS: atom_id res chain seq x y z
N MET A 1 1.78 -8.68 -5.85
CA MET A 1 2.40 -8.26 -7.14
C MET A 1 3.77 -8.92 -7.41
N ASP A 2 4.33 -8.84 -8.63
CA ASP A 2 5.70 -9.28 -8.95
C ASP A 2 6.78 -8.21 -8.67
N ALA A 3 8.03 -8.64 -8.48
CA ALA A 3 9.14 -7.78 -8.06
C ALA A 3 9.42 -6.60 -9.00
N ASP A 4 9.43 -6.85 -10.31
CA ASP A 4 9.84 -5.84 -11.29
C ASP A 4 8.74 -4.80 -11.46
N ARG A 5 7.48 -5.24 -11.45
CA ARG A 5 6.32 -4.36 -11.40
C ARG A 5 6.31 -3.51 -10.14
N ALA A 6 6.53 -4.10 -8.96
CA ALA A 6 6.58 -3.36 -7.70
C ALA A 6 7.70 -2.30 -7.70
N LYS A 7 8.89 -2.63 -8.22
CA LYS A 7 9.99 -1.66 -8.38
C LYS A 7 9.61 -0.48 -9.28
N ARG A 8 8.95 -0.73 -10.42
CA ARG A 8 8.48 0.33 -11.34
C ARG A 8 7.45 1.23 -10.68
N VAL A 9 6.48 0.65 -9.96
CA VAL A 9 5.47 1.41 -9.23
C VAL A 9 6.11 2.26 -8.12
N VAL A 10 7.02 1.71 -7.33
CA VAL A 10 7.77 2.46 -6.30
C VAL A 10 8.53 3.64 -6.92
N ALA A 11 9.20 3.43 -8.05
CA ALA A 11 9.92 4.49 -8.74
C ALA A 11 8.96 5.62 -9.22
N ALA A 12 7.81 5.25 -9.80
CA ALA A 12 6.80 6.18 -10.26
C ALA A 12 6.13 6.96 -9.10
N LEU A 13 5.90 6.31 -7.95
CA LEU A 13 5.40 6.96 -6.74
C LEU A 13 6.40 7.97 -6.20
N ARG A 14 7.69 7.60 -6.11
CA ARG A 14 8.76 8.51 -5.67
C ARG A 14 8.91 9.73 -6.57
N ALA A 15 8.73 9.56 -7.88
CA ALA A 15 8.73 10.68 -8.83
C ALA A 15 7.57 11.68 -8.59
N ARG A 16 6.54 11.28 -7.83
CA ARG A 16 5.42 12.12 -7.38
C ARG A 16 5.54 12.55 -5.92
N GLU A 17 6.74 12.49 -5.36
CA GLU A 17 7.04 12.87 -3.96
C GLU A 17 6.33 12.00 -2.91
N VAL A 18 5.86 10.81 -3.29
CA VAL A 18 5.34 9.81 -2.35
C VAL A 18 6.52 9.03 -1.78
N MET A 19 6.62 8.96 -0.44
CA MET A 19 7.66 8.19 0.27
C MET A 19 7.40 6.68 0.20
N ALA A 20 7.57 6.10 -0.99
CA ALA A 20 7.32 4.70 -1.27
C ALA A 20 8.58 3.84 -1.16
N HIS A 21 8.45 2.58 -0.74
CA HIS A 21 9.51 1.59 -0.65
C HIS A 21 8.99 0.24 -1.13
N LEU A 22 9.88 -0.57 -1.72
CA LEU A 22 9.59 -1.98 -1.97
C LEU A 22 9.55 -2.70 -0.62
N VAL A 23 8.56 -3.57 -0.44
CA VAL A 23 8.50 -4.52 0.68
C VAL A 23 8.64 -5.92 0.14
N GLU A 24 9.44 -6.74 0.83
CA GLU A 24 9.58 -8.17 0.60
C GLU A 24 9.07 -8.87 1.87
N THR A 25 7.86 -9.43 1.83
CA THR A 25 7.23 -10.10 2.99
C THR A 25 7.55 -11.59 3.06
N GLY A 26 8.04 -12.16 1.95
CA GLY A 26 8.32 -13.57 1.81
C GLY A 26 9.01 -13.89 0.50
N VAL A 27 9.22 -15.17 0.23
CA VAL A 27 9.84 -15.62 -1.02
C VAL A 27 8.83 -15.44 -2.16
N TYR A 28 9.11 -14.49 -3.05
CA TYR A 28 8.25 -14.05 -4.16
C TYR A 28 7.03 -13.20 -3.80
N GLU A 29 6.94 -12.70 -2.57
CA GLU A 29 5.86 -11.79 -2.15
C GLU A 29 6.40 -10.37 -2.06
N PHE A 30 5.95 -9.53 -3.01
CA PHE A 30 6.35 -8.15 -3.13
C PHE A 30 5.15 -7.22 -3.09
N GLY A 31 5.28 -6.16 -2.30
CA GLY A 31 4.30 -5.08 -2.24
C GLY A 31 4.96 -3.72 -2.05
N ILE A 32 4.15 -2.72 -1.72
CA ILE A 32 4.56 -1.31 -1.69
C ILE A 32 4.27 -0.72 -0.32
N ARG A 33 5.30 -0.24 0.37
CA ARG A 33 5.15 0.53 1.61
C ARG A 33 5.16 2.02 1.32
N VAL A 34 4.13 2.72 1.74
CA VAL A 34 4.06 4.18 1.71
C VAL A 34 4.15 4.70 3.13
N VAL A 35 5.16 5.52 3.40
CA VAL A 35 5.30 6.20 4.71
C VAL A 35 4.34 7.38 4.75
N LEU A 36 3.41 7.38 5.71
CA LEU A 36 2.39 8.43 5.86
C LEU A 36 2.84 9.51 6.86
N ASN A 37 3.50 9.10 7.94
CA ASN A 37 4.17 9.97 8.90
C ASN A 37 5.27 9.19 9.66
N GLU A 38 5.75 9.71 10.80
CA GLU A 38 6.85 9.10 11.57
C GLU A 38 6.57 7.68 12.09
N SER A 39 5.31 7.35 12.38
CA SER A 39 4.93 6.05 12.94
C SER A 39 4.00 5.24 12.04
N ILE A 40 3.30 5.89 11.10
CA ILE A 40 2.24 5.29 10.28
C ILE A 40 2.74 4.98 8.87
N GLU A 41 2.47 3.76 8.43
CA GLU A 41 2.77 3.25 7.10
C GLU A 41 1.53 2.57 6.48
N ALA A 42 1.38 2.69 5.17
CA ALA A 42 0.42 1.91 4.39
C ALA A 42 1.15 0.84 3.58
N LEU A 43 0.75 -0.41 3.75
CA LEU A 43 1.33 -1.58 3.12
C LEU A 43 0.36 -2.11 2.06
N TRP A 44 0.68 -1.86 0.80
CA TRP A 44 -0.17 -2.19 -0.34
C TRP A 44 0.21 -3.55 -0.95
N ASP A 45 -0.81 -4.34 -1.28
CA ASP A 45 -0.71 -5.63 -2.02
C ASP A 45 0.31 -6.59 -1.37
N LEU A 46 0.16 -6.81 -0.06
CA LEU A 46 0.98 -7.75 0.71
C LEU A 46 0.39 -9.16 0.78
N ASP A 47 -0.92 -9.30 0.71
CA ASP A 47 -1.62 -10.58 0.91
C ASP A 47 -1.62 -11.47 -0.35
N GLY A 48 -1.14 -10.95 -1.48
CA GLY A 48 -1.13 -11.63 -2.77
C GLY A 48 -2.52 -11.87 -3.34
N ALA A 49 -3.55 -11.20 -2.81
CA ALA A 49 -4.91 -11.27 -3.31
C ALA A 49 -4.97 -10.71 -4.73
N SER A 50 -6.00 -11.16 -5.47
CA SER A 50 -6.32 -10.53 -6.75
C SER A 50 -6.93 -9.16 -6.47
N GLY A 51 -6.15 -8.11 -6.64
CA GLY A 51 -6.61 -6.73 -6.48
C GLY A 51 -5.60 -5.83 -5.77
N LEU A 52 -6.03 -4.60 -5.51
CA LEU A 52 -5.27 -3.59 -4.81
C LEU A 52 -6.02 -3.21 -3.53
N ASP A 53 -5.39 -3.43 -2.41
CA ASP A 53 -5.80 -3.05 -1.06
C ASP A 53 -4.56 -2.64 -0.25
N ALA A 54 -4.78 -2.15 0.96
CA ALA A 54 -3.69 -1.84 1.88
C ALA A 54 -4.04 -2.10 3.33
N GLU A 55 -3.05 -2.53 4.08
CA GLU A 55 -3.06 -2.46 5.54
C GLU A 55 -2.43 -1.15 6.01
N ILE A 56 -2.97 -0.53 7.05
CA ILE A 56 -2.40 0.66 7.67
C ILE A 56 -1.89 0.27 9.05
N VAL A 57 -0.59 0.44 9.25
CA VAL A 57 0.11 0.06 10.48
C VAL A 57 0.68 1.31 11.17
N SER A 58 0.66 1.35 12.50
CA SER A 58 1.41 2.32 13.30
C SER A 58 2.35 1.58 14.22
N ASP A 59 3.66 1.86 14.14
CA ASP A 59 4.70 1.17 14.92
C ASP A 59 4.60 -0.36 14.83
N GLY A 60 4.25 -0.87 13.65
CA GLY A 60 4.07 -2.30 13.37
C GLY A 60 2.74 -2.90 13.84
N VAL A 61 1.84 -2.11 14.43
CA VAL A 61 0.50 -2.55 14.84
C VAL A 61 -0.52 -2.17 13.78
N LEU A 62 -1.34 -3.13 13.32
CA LEU A 62 -2.45 -2.88 12.40
C LEU A 62 -3.50 -1.97 13.06
N ILE A 63 -3.74 -0.81 12.46
CA ILE A 63 -4.71 0.19 12.94
C ILE A 63 -5.85 0.43 11.95
N GLY A 64 -5.78 -0.13 10.74
CA GLY A 64 -6.91 -0.20 9.81
C GLY A 64 -6.49 -0.61 8.41
N PHE A 65 -7.34 -0.35 7.42
CA PHE A 65 -7.14 -0.83 6.05
C PHE A 65 -7.74 0.13 5.02
N VAL A 66 -7.17 0.13 3.82
CA VAL A 66 -7.84 0.57 2.60
C VAL A 66 -8.55 -0.66 2.03
N PRO A 67 -9.88 -0.65 1.90
CA PRO A 67 -10.61 -1.79 1.36
C PRO A 67 -10.19 -2.02 -0.09
N HIS A 68 -10.34 -3.27 -0.54
CA HIS A 68 -10.15 -3.65 -1.93
C HIS A 68 -10.76 -2.62 -2.88
N VAL A 69 -9.93 -2.12 -3.80
CA VAL A 69 -10.32 -1.15 -4.83
C VAL A 69 -11.04 -1.90 -5.96
N PRO A 70 -12.34 -1.65 -6.22
CA PRO A 70 -13.09 -2.43 -7.20
C PRO A 70 -12.49 -2.36 -8.62
N GLY A 71 -12.31 -3.51 -9.26
CA GLY A 71 -11.77 -3.61 -10.62
C GLY A 71 -10.24 -3.51 -10.71
N SER A 72 -9.56 -3.47 -9.57
CA SER A 72 -8.10 -3.32 -9.47
C SER A 72 -7.31 -4.55 -9.92
N GLU A 73 -7.96 -5.70 -10.10
CA GLU A 73 -7.36 -6.95 -10.56
C GLU A 73 -6.69 -6.80 -11.93
N ASN A 74 -7.18 -5.84 -12.73
CA ASN A 74 -6.68 -5.56 -14.08
C ASN A 74 -6.03 -4.19 -14.21
N PHE A 75 -5.72 -3.52 -13.11
CA PHE A 75 -5.09 -2.21 -13.18
C PHE A 75 -3.74 -2.28 -13.89
N THR A 76 -3.46 -1.25 -14.67
CA THR A 76 -2.13 -0.93 -15.15
C THR A 76 -1.24 -0.41 -14.02
N GLU A 77 0.06 -0.39 -14.23
CA GLU A 77 1.00 0.22 -13.28
C GLU A 77 0.66 1.68 -12.99
N GLN A 78 0.26 2.44 -14.02
CA GLN A 78 -0.15 3.83 -13.87
C GLN A 78 -1.42 3.96 -13.01
N GLN A 79 -2.42 3.11 -13.21
CA GLN A 79 -3.63 3.10 -12.38
C GLN A 79 -3.32 2.76 -10.92
N ILE A 80 -2.42 1.80 -10.66
CA ILE A 80 -1.95 1.51 -9.30
C ILE A 80 -1.30 2.74 -8.68
N VAL A 81 -0.36 3.37 -9.40
CA VAL A 81 0.33 4.59 -8.95
C VAL A 81 -0.67 5.70 -8.64
N ASP A 82 -1.66 5.92 -9.52
CA ASP A 82 -2.70 6.93 -9.34
C ASP A 82 -3.59 6.64 -8.13
N SER A 83 -4.03 5.39 -7.97
CA SER A 83 -4.82 4.98 -6.80
C SER A 83 -4.05 5.19 -5.51
N ILE A 84 -2.81 4.70 -5.41
CA ILE A 84 -2.00 4.83 -4.19
C ILE A 84 -1.72 6.31 -3.86
N ALA A 85 -1.34 7.11 -4.86
CA ALA A 85 -0.99 8.52 -4.65
C ALA A 85 -2.19 9.43 -4.34
N THR A 86 -3.41 9.04 -4.75
CA THR A 86 -4.62 9.84 -4.50
C THR A 86 -5.42 9.34 -3.29
N THR A 87 -5.11 8.15 -2.78
CA THR A 87 -5.76 7.58 -1.60
C THR A 87 -5.67 8.54 -0.41
N ARG A 88 -6.82 8.77 0.22
CA ARG A 88 -6.92 9.53 1.47
C ARG A 88 -6.93 8.55 2.62
N TYR A 89 -5.80 8.46 3.31
CA TYR A 89 -5.64 7.67 4.51
C TYR A 89 -6.32 8.42 5.67
N SER A 90 -7.59 8.12 5.93
CA SER A 90 -8.29 8.70 7.08
C SER A 90 -7.75 8.07 8.35
N THR A 91 -7.05 8.85 9.18
CA THR A 91 -6.60 8.41 10.51
C THR A 91 -7.70 8.48 11.56
N GLU A 92 -8.79 9.21 11.27
CA GLU A 92 -9.92 9.44 12.20
C GLU A 92 -10.73 8.15 12.46
N GLY A 93 -10.62 7.15 11.58
CA GLY A 93 -11.21 5.82 11.75
C GLY A 93 -10.23 4.75 12.23
N LEU A 94 -8.94 5.06 12.37
CA LEU A 94 -7.90 4.10 12.71
C LEU A 94 -7.75 4.02 14.23
N HIS A 95 -8.76 3.48 14.90
CA HIS A 95 -8.63 3.10 16.29
C HIS A 95 -8.34 1.61 16.37
N PRO A 96 -7.36 1.17 17.19
CA PRO A 96 -7.26 -0.25 17.52
C PRO A 96 -8.62 -0.73 18.05
N PRO A 97 -9.00 -2.00 17.79
CA PRO A 97 -10.21 -2.58 18.36
C PRO A 97 -10.29 -2.24 19.85
N ARG A 98 -11.39 -1.63 20.29
CA ARG A 98 -11.63 -1.45 21.72
C ARG A 98 -12.12 -2.81 22.25
N ASP A 99 -11.37 -3.38 23.18
CA ASP A 99 -11.80 -4.54 23.98
C ASP A 99 -13.14 -4.28 24.69
#